data_AF-A0A7L2RVM2-F1
#
_entry.id   AF-A0A7L2RVM2-F1
#
_cell.length_a   1.000
_cell.length_b   1.000
_cell.length_c   1.000
_cell.angle_alpha   90.00
_cell.angle_beta   90.00
_cell.angle_gamma   90.00
#
_symmetry.space_group_name_H-M   'P 1'
#
loop_
_entity.id
_entity.type
_entity.pdbx_description
1 polymer ?
#
loop_
_entity_poly.entity_id
_entity_poly.type
_entity_poly.pdbx_seq_one_letter_code
_entity_poly.pdbx_strand_id
1 'polypeptide(L)' 'KTTVVDMEVGEFRGHKVSVWDLLHSQYIPEENRKELLELYEAGELTLEQVKTVVSTIVAKAGAAKAEQMSPASGPGAE' A
#
# COMPACT_ATOMS: atom_id res chain seq x y z
N LYS A 1 19.85 1.58 3.42
CA LYS A 1 19.60 0.16 3.09
C LYS A 1 18.18 0.10 2.55
N THR A 2 17.99 -0.15 1.25
CA THR A 2 16.68 -0.11 0.61
C THR A 2 15.96 -1.43 0.85
N THR A 3 14.85 -1.40 1.59
CA THR A 3 14.02 -2.58 1.82
C THR A 3 13.01 -2.70 0.70
N VAL A 4 13.01 -3.84 0.01
CA VAL A 4 12.02 -4.18 -1.02
C VAL A 4 10.82 -4.89 -0.39
N VAL A 5 9.63 -4.58 -0.90
CA VAL A 5 8.36 -5.23 -0.56
C VAL A 5 7.86 -5.92 -1.81
N ASP A 6 7.47 -7.18 -1.67
CA ASP A 6 6.72 -7.88 -2.72
C ASP A 6 5.27 -7.39 -2.62
N MET A 7 4.75 -6.79 -3.70
CA MET A 7 3.39 -6.26 -3.70
C MET A 7 2.44 -7.25 -4.35
N GLU A 8 1.44 -7.63 -3.59
CA GLU A 8 0.43 -8.63 -3.97
C GLU A 8 -0.85 -7.98 -4.52
N VAL A 9 -0.91 -6.63 -4.46
CA VAL A 9 -2.12 -5.82 -4.55
C VAL A 9 -1.86 -4.52 -5.32
N GLY A 10 -2.90 -4.01 -6.00
CA GLY A 10 -2.81 -2.77 -6.79
C GLY A 10 -2.09 -2.94 -8.14
N GLU A 11 -1.60 -1.82 -8.70
CA GLU A 11 -0.90 -1.80 -10.00
C GLU A 11 0.53 -2.38 -9.93
N PHE A 12 1.08 -2.48 -8.72
CA PHE A 12 2.40 -3.08 -8.46
C PHE A 12 2.34 -4.59 -8.22
N ARG A 13 1.19 -5.23 -8.44
CA ARG A 13 1.02 -6.66 -8.23
C ARG A 13 2.04 -7.46 -9.06
N GLY A 14 2.89 -8.24 -8.39
CA GLY A 14 3.94 -9.03 -9.02
C GLY A 14 5.23 -8.26 -9.31
N HIS A 15 5.33 -7.01 -8.84
CA HIS A 15 6.54 -6.20 -8.92
C HIS A 15 7.16 -6.01 -7.53
N LYS A 16 8.48 -6.12 -7.45
CA LYS A 16 9.26 -5.77 -6.26
C LYS A 16 9.53 -4.27 -6.27
N VAL A 17 8.84 -3.55 -5.40
CA VAL A 17 9.00 -2.11 -5.23
C VAL A 17 9.64 -1.82 -3.88
N SER A 18 10.44 -0.76 -3.84
CA SER A 18 11.10 -0.35 -2.61
C SER A 18 10.10 0.38 -1.72
N VAL A 19 10.19 0.19 -0.39
CA VAL A 19 9.39 0.95 0.58
C VAL A 19 9.50 2.46 0.32
N TRP A 20 10.72 2.92 -0.02
CA TRP A 20 11.01 4.32 -0.34
C TRP A 20 10.35 4.80 -1.64
N ASP A 21 10.28 3.93 -2.64
CA ASP A 21 9.58 4.21 -3.90
C ASP A 21 8.08 4.40 -3.64
N LEU A 22 7.49 3.54 -2.79
CA LEU A 22 6.09 3.63 -2.41
C LEU A 22 5.75 4.89 -1.61
N LEU A 23 6.64 5.30 -0.70
CA LEU A 23 6.54 6.56 0.06
C LEU A 23 6.57 7.80 -0.85
N HIS A 24 7.29 7.72 -1.97
CA HIS A 24 7.34 8.79 -2.98
C HIS A 24 6.29 8.63 -4.09
N SER A 25 5.61 7.49 -4.14
CA SER A 25 4.57 7.21 -5.12
C SER A 25 3.24 7.78 -4.67
N GLN A 26 2.36 8.05 -5.64
CA GLN A 26 0.98 8.54 -5.44
C GLN A 26 0.07 7.67 -4.55
N TYR A 27 0.55 6.52 -4.09
CA TYR A 27 -0.18 5.62 -3.20
C TYR A 27 -0.17 6.10 -1.76
N ILE A 28 0.89 6.79 -1.34
CA ILE A 28 1.02 7.32 0.00
C ILE A 28 0.84 8.83 -0.06
N PRO A 29 -0.22 9.37 0.56
CA PRO A 29 -0.40 10.81 0.61
C PRO A 29 0.72 11.44 1.45
N GLU A 30 1.02 12.69 1.18
CA GLU A 30 2.14 13.40 1.82
C GLU A 30 2.02 13.42 3.35
N GLU A 31 0.79 13.47 3.88
CA GLU A 31 0.50 13.40 5.32
C GLU A 31 0.99 12.08 5.94
N ASN A 32 0.62 10.93 5.38
CA ASN A 32 1.08 9.62 5.85
C ASN A 32 2.59 9.47 5.70
N ARG A 33 3.18 10.01 4.63
CA ARG A 33 4.63 9.98 4.42
C ARG A 33 5.35 10.76 5.52
N LYS A 34 4.85 11.96 5.82
CA LYS A 34 5.44 12.85 6.82
C LYS A 34 5.34 12.23 8.21
N GLU A 35 4.16 11.71 8.58
CA GLU A 35 3.96 11.04 9.86
C GLU A 35 4.86 9.80 10.03
N LEU A 36 4.99 8.97 8.98
CA LEU A 36 5.91 7.81 9.00
C LEU A 36 7.37 8.22 9.20
N LEU A 37 7.81 9.30 8.53
CA LEU A 37 9.17 9.82 8.66
C LEU A 37 9.42 10.39 10.06
N GLU A 38 8.48 11.19 10.58
CA GLU A 38 8.58 11.77 11.93
C GLU A 38 8.65 10.67 12.99
N LEU A 39 7.79 9.64 12.92
CA LEU A 39 7.81 8.52 13.85
C LEU A 39 9.08 7.66 13.70
N TYR A 40 9.59 7.50 12.48
CA TYR A 40 10.84 6.75 12.24
C TYR A 40 12.07 7.52 12.76
N GLU A 41 12.15 8.84 12.53
CA GLU A 41 13.22 9.70 13.07
C GLU A 41 13.13 9.84 14.59
N ALA A 42 11.91 9.86 15.15
CA ALA A 42 11.68 9.82 16.59
C ALA A 42 12.02 8.45 17.21
N GLY A 43 12.22 7.41 16.38
CA GLY A 43 12.47 6.04 16.84
C GLY A 43 11.24 5.32 17.39
N GLU A 44 10.06 5.92 17.27
CA GLU A 44 8.78 5.28 17.62
C GLU A 44 8.39 4.20 16.60
N LEU A 45 8.80 4.38 15.35
CA LEU A 45 8.56 3.44 14.26
C LEU A 45 9.84 2.71 13.86
N THR A 46 9.75 1.39 13.80
CA THR A 46 10.81 0.54 13.26
C THR A 46 10.61 0.31 11.77
N LEU A 47 11.69 -0.08 11.08
CA LEU A 47 11.64 -0.38 9.65
C LEU A 47 10.57 -1.42 9.28
N GLU A 48 10.31 -2.40 10.15
CA GLU A 48 9.25 -3.40 9.97
C GLU A 48 7.86 -2.78 10.05
N GLN A 49 7.64 -1.87 11.01
CA GLN A 49 6.37 -1.15 11.12
C GLN A 49 6.14 -0.24 9.89
N VAL A 50 7.18 0.46 9.41
CA VAL A 50 7.08 1.28 8.19
C VAL A 50 6.63 0.40 7.03
N LYS A 51 7.22 -0.80 6.92
CA LYS A 51 6.89 -1.79 5.89
C LYS A 51 5.41 -2.21 5.95
N THR A 52 4.92 -2.49 7.15
CA THR A 52 3.51 -2.88 7.37
C THR A 52 2.54 -1.76 7.02
N VAL A 53 2.82 -0.53 7.47
CA VAL A 53 1.96 0.63 7.18
C VAL A 53 1.94 0.92 5.68
N VAL A 54 3.10 0.96 5.03
CA VAL A 54 3.24 1.18 3.59
C VAL A 54 2.50 0.09 2.79
N SER A 55 2.68 -1.19 3.14
CA SER A 55 1.91 -2.29 2.53
C SER A 55 0.42 -2.12 2.72
N THR A 56 -0.03 -1.71 3.91
CA THR A 56 -1.45 -1.53 4.23
C THR A 56 -2.09 -0.40 3.44
N ILE A 57 -1.41 0.75 3.33
CA ILE A 57 -1.90 1.90 2.56
C ILE A 57 -2.03 1.52 1.09
N VAL A 58 -1.01 0.88 0.52
CA VAL A 58 -1.02 0.45 -0.88
C VAL A 58 -2.06 -0.64 -1.13
N ALA A 59 -2.25 -1.57 -0.19
CA ALA A 59 -3.30 -2.57 -0.25
C ALA A 59 -4.70 -1.94 -0.26
N LYS A 60 -4.94 -0.95 0.60
CA LYS A 60 -6.21 -0.19 0.62
C LYS A 60 -6.43 0.57 -0.69
N ALA A 61 -5.41 1.26 -1.19
CA ALA A 61 -5.48 2.01 -2.44
C ALA A 61 -5.71 1.08 -3.65
N GLY A 62 -5.08 -0.09 -3.67
CA GLY A 62 -5.30 -1.12 -4.68
C GLY A 62 -6.69 -1.76 -4.62
N ALA A 63 -7.20 -2.03 -3.41
CA ALA A 63 -8.51 -2.63 -3.19
C ALA A 63 -9.67 -1.68 -3.56
N ALA A 64 -9.52 -0.37 -3.28
CA ALA A 64 -10.52 0.63 -3.68
C ALA A 64 -10.72 0.71 -5.20
N LYS A 65 -9.73 0.31 -6.01
CA LYS A 65 -9.85 0.23 -7.48
C LYS A 65 -10.53 -1.06 -7.97
N ALA A 66 -10.60 -2.11 -7.14
CA ALA A 66 -11.24 -3.37 -7.50
C ALA A 66 -12.76 -3.38 -7.22
N GLU A 67 -13.23 -2.58 -6.26
CA GLU A 67 -14.66 -2.52 -5.88
C GLU A 67 -15.51 -1.57 -6.75
N GLN A 68 -14.88 -0.80 -7.66
CA GLN A 68 -15.56 0.05 -8.66
C GLN A 68 -15.74 -0.66 -10.03
N MET A 69 -15.58 -1.99 -10.07
CA MET A 69 -16.16 -2.82 -11.11
C MET A 69 -17.36 -3.53 -10.50
N SER A 70 -18.53 -2.89 -10.54
CA SER A 70 -19.78 -3.42 -9.97
C SER A 70 -20.23 -4.73 -10.65
N PRO A 71 -21.16 -5.47 -10.01
CA PRO A 71 -21.24 -6.93 -10.01
C PRO A 71 -22.04 -7.46 -11.19
N ALA A 72 -21.58 -8.54 -11.80
CA ALA A 72 -22.41 -9.31 -12.72
C ALA A 72 -22.11 -10.78 -12.58
N SER A 73 -22.85 -11.43 -11.68
CA SER A 73 -23.49 -12.72 -11.94
C SER A 73 -24.45 -12.98 -10.80
N GLY A 74 -25.69 -12.51 -10.96
CA GLY A 74 -26.79 -13.17 -10.29
C GLY A 74 -26.92 -14.58 -10.85
N PRO A 75 -27.06 -15.62 -10.02
CA PRO A 75 -27.72 -16.82 -10.48
C PRO A 75 -29.22 -16.49 -10.47
N GLY A 76 -29.77 -16.22 -11.65
CA GLY A 76 -31.17 -16.55 -11.88
C GLY A 76 -31.28 -18.06 -11.75
N ALA A 77 -31.83 -18.53 -10.64
CA ALA A 77 -32.58 -19.77 -10.57
C ALA A 77 -34.05 -19.31 -10.57
N GLU A 78 -34.70 -19.38 -11.73
CA GLU A 78 -35.68 -20.44 -12.05
C GLU A 78 -36.89 -20.44 -11.09
#